data_AF-B9TEP5-F1
#
_entry.id   AF-B9TEP5-F1
#
_cell.length_a   1.000
_cell.length_b   1.000
_cell.length_c   1.000
_cell.angle_alpha   90.00
_cell.angle_beta   90.00
_cell.angle_gamma   90.00
#
_symmetry.space_group_name_H-M   'P 1'
#
loop_
_entity.id
_entity.type
_entity.pdbx_description
1 polymer ?
#
loop_
_entity_poly.entity_id
_entity_poly.type
_entity_poly.pdbx_seq_one_letter_code
_entity_poly.pdbx_strand_id
1 'polypeptide(L)'
;MQQQEITAMQATPSTWRLLFEAGWKGASNFKVLTGGEALPQNLAEELCAAAGSVWNMYGPTETTVWSTVARVQPGVPVTLGKPIANTVLRIADAAGADTAVGVPGELLIGGEGVTLGYWRRPELNAERFLVKDGVRYYRTGDLVRLTASGALVYLGRMDNQVKLRGYRIELGEIESRLAELREIAEAAVVVQSFGDADQRLTAFYRLRPQAAIDLSQLRAHMAATLPSFMVPQQFIALEQFPQTPNGKVDRKALTAHTGVAIAAPVTSSAGEEQAHPVLLEQFRHFLQQPQLPANADFFQYGGHSLLAMRMVAEINKQLDSALTLTELFQAPTAASLSALLEAKLAKAPTQIPRKASRDRFLMSLQQRRLWYLEKLEQTSVEYNLPACWRFHGDMNVGALQQAVDTLVERHEALRTSLVEEGDGLFQRVHPPRTGILDVVEVGGADPLAQLHEQLAERKAYR
;
A
#
# COMPACT_ATOMS: atom_id res chain seq x y z
N MET A 1 -13.41 -7.98 0.68
CA MET A 1 -14.55 -7.16 0.21
C MET A 1 -15.87 -7.90 0.33
N GLN A 2 -16.03 -9.08 -0.29
CA GLN A 2 -17.28 -9.86 -0.20
C GLN A 2 -17.60 -10.32 1.23
N GLN A 3 -16.64 -10.89 1.97
CA GLN A 3 -16.85 -11.35 3.36
C GLN A 3 -17.22 -10.24 4.35
N GLN A 4 -16.87 -8.99 4.03
CA GLN A 4 -17.08 -7.82 4.90
C GLN A 4 -18.14 -6.88 4.33
N GLU A 5 -18.89 -7.33 3.31
CA GLU A 5 -19.98 -6.59 2.66
C GLU A 5 -19.63 -5.14 2.28
N ILE A 6 -18.39 -4.91 1.81
CA ILE A 6 -17.94 -3.58 1.41
C ILE A 6 -18.78 -3.10 0.20
N THR A 7 -19.40 -1.93 0.32
CA THR A 7 -20.30 -1.36 -0.70
C THR A 7 -19.66 -0.23 -1.52
N ALA A 8 -18.54 0.31 -1.08
CA ALA A 8 -17.79 1.33 -1.80
C ALA A 8 -16.29 1.23 -1.52
N MET A 9 -15.48 1.58 -2.51
CA MET A 9 -14.03 1.73 -2.34
C MET A 9 -13.49 2.84 -3.24
N GLN A 10 -12.50 3.55 -2.74
CA GLN A 10 -11.67 4.46 -3.51
C GLN A 10 -10.29 3.83 -3.75
N ALA A 11 -9.85 3.83 -5.00
CA ALA A 11 -8.53 3.35 -5.39
C ALA A 11 -8.04 4.05 -6.66
N THR A 12 -6.74 3.98 -6.97
CA THR A 12 -6.23 4.49 -8.24
C THR A 12 -6.57 3.53 -9.39
N PRO A 13 -6.60 3.99 -10.65
CA PRO A 13 -6.72 3.11 -11.83
C PRO A 13 -5.78 1.90 -11.77
N SER A 14 -4.53 2.08 -11.37
CA SER A 14 -3.57 1.00 -11.17
C SER A 14 -4.05 -0.06 -10.15
N THR A 15 -4.61 0.37 -9.01
CA THR A 15 -5.15 -0.57 -8.01
C THR A 15 -6.39 -1.31 -8.51
N TRP A 16 -7.26 -0.64 -9.29
CA TRP A 16 -8.44 -1.27 -9.87
C TRP A 16 -8.08 -2.41 -10.84
N ARG A 17 -7.08 -2.21 -11.71
CA ARG A 17 -6.56 -3.29 -12.57
C ARG A 17 -6.10 -4.50 -11.75
N LEU A 18 -5.36 -4.23 -10.67
CA LEU A 18 -4.84 -5.29 -9.81
C LEU A 18 -5.95 -6.06 -9.09
N LEU A 19 -7.07 -5.42 -8.77
CA LEU A 19 -8.24 -6.11 -8.22
C LEU A 19 -8.86 -7.06 -9.26
N PHE A 20 -8.99 -6.64 -10.52
CA PHE A 20 -9.46 -7.52 -11.59
C PHE A 20 -8.52 -8.70 -11.81
N GLU A 21 -7.20 -8.47 -11.86
CA GLU A 21 -6.20 -9.52 -11.97
C GLU A 21 -6.21 -10.49 -10.77
N ALA A 22 -6.52 -10.00 -9.57
CA ALA A 22 -6.69 -10.83 -8.38
C ALA A 22 -8.04 -11.57 -8.35
N GLY A 23 -8.86 -11.47 -9.40
CA GLY A 23 -10.12 -12.20 -9.54
C GLY A 23 -11.33 -11.52 -8.94
N TRP A 24 -11.27 -10.23 -8.61
CA TRP A 24 -12.46 -9.48 -8.22
C TRP A 24 -13.44 -9.38 -9.39
N LYS A 25 -14.65 -9.89 -9.19
CA LYS A 25 -15.69 -9.94 -10.25
C LYS A 25 -16.68 -8.78 -10.21
N GLY A 26 -16.51 -7.85 -9.27
CA GLY A 26 -17.49 -6.76 -9.07
C GLY A 26 -18.71 -7.15 -8.26
N ALA A 27 -19.60 -6.18 -8.07
CA ALA A 27 -20.94 -6.36 -7.51
C ALA A 27 -21.84 -5.18 -7.94
N SER A 28 -23.11 -5.47 -8.26
CA SER A 28 -24.06 -4.50 -8.83
C SER A 28 -24.44 -3.36 -7.87
N ASN A 29 -24.26 -3.54 -6.56
CA ASN A 29 -24.45 -2.50 -5.55
C ASN A 29 -23.15 -1.76 -5.18
N PHE A 30 -22.03 -2.11 -5.80
CA PHE A 30 -20.72 -1.57 -5.45
C PHE A 30 -20.46 -0.21 -6.10
N LYS A 31 -19.92 0.73 -5.34
CA LYS A 31 -19.52 2.06 -5.81
C LYS A 31 -18.01 2.14 -5.94
N VAL A 32 -17.55 2.33 -7.16
CA VAL A 32 -16.15 2.55 -7.52
C VAL A 32 -15.86 4.04 -7.55
N LEU A 33 -14.89 4.48 -6.76
CA LEU A 33 -14.29 5.81 -6.83
C LEU A 33 -12.86 5.64 -7.36
N THR A 34 -12.54 6.31 -8.47
CA THR A 34 -11.21 6.25 -9.09
C THR A 34 -10.66 7.64 -9.30
N GLY A 35 -9.35 7.82 -9.12
CA GLY A 35 -8.71 9.12 -9.22
C GLY A 35 -7.22 9.03 -8.97
N GLY A 36 -6.53 10.16 -9.07
CA GLY A 36 -5.09 10.23 -8.84
C GLY A 36 -4.24 9.92 -10.08
N GLU A 37 -4.75 9.17 -11.06
CA GLU A 37 -4.16 8.93 -12.39
C GLU A 37 -5.20 9.21 -13.49
N ALA A 38 -4.78 9.34 -14.74
CA ALA A 38 -5.73 9.33 -15.86
C ALA A 38 -6.40 7.95 -15.92
N LEU A 39 -7.73 7.90 -15.88
CA LEU A 39 -8.49 6.67 -16.01
C LEU A 39 -8.56 6.26 -17.49
N PRO A 40 -7.95 5.13 -17.89
CA PRO A 40 -7.98 4.67 -19.28
C PRO A 40 -9.39 4.20 -19.66
N GLN A 41 -9.78 4.42 -20.92
CA GLN A 41 -11.14 4.13 -21.39
C GLN A 41 -11.51 2.64 -21.27
N ASN A 42 -10.59 1.73 -21.57
CA ASN A 42 -10.83 0.29 -21.44
C ASN A 42 -11.11 -0.12 -19.97
N LEU A 43 -10.33 0.40 -19.03
CA LEU A 43 -10.55 0.14 -17.60
C LEU A 43 -11.86 0.77 -17.11
N ALA A 44 -12.22 1.95 -17.62
CA ALA A 44 -13.50 2.59 -17.31
C ALA A 44 -14.69 1.70 -17.72
N GLU A 45 -14.62 1.07 -18.89
CA GLU A 45 -15.64 0.15 -19.40
C GLU A 45 -15.73 -1.12 -18.55
N GLU A 46 -14.59 -1.74 -18.21
CA GLU A 46 -14.54 -2.91 -17.31
C GLU A 46 -15.16 -2.59 -15.94
N LEU A 47 -14.81 -1.45 -15.36
CA LEU A 47 -15.36 -1.01 -14.08
C LEU A 47 -16.87 -0.76 -14.15
N CYS A 48 -17.37 -0.18 -15.25
CA CYS A 48 -18.80 0.04 -15.41
C CYS A 48 -19.59 -1.27 -15.61
N ALA A 49 -18.97 -2.29 -16.20
CA ALA A 49 -19.57 -3.63 -16.30
C ALA A 49 -19.58 -4.35 -14.94
N ALA A 50 -18.58 -4.10 -14.08
CA ALA A 50 -18.41 -4.80 -12.81
C ALA A 50 -19.12 -4.13 -11.61
N ALA A 51 -19.46 -2.84 -11.68
CA ALA A 51 -19.95 -2.06 -10.54
C ALA A 51 -21.25 -1.31 -10.83
N GLY A 52 -22.04 -1.04 -9.79
CA GLY A 52 -23.29 -0.28 -9.90
C GLY A 52 -23.09 1.19 -10.26
N SER A 53 -21.96 1.77 -9.86
CA SER A 53 -21.56 3.10 -10.30
C SER A 53 -20.06 3.30 -10.23
N VAL A 54 -19.53 4.03 -11.22
CA VAL A 54 -18.12 4.39 -11.33
C VAL A 54 -18.00 5.91 -11.40
N TRP A 55 -17.11 6.46 -10.59
CA TRP A 55 -16.88 7.89 -10.48
C TRP A 55 -15.41 8.21 -10.65
N ASN A 56 -15.09 9.06 -11.64
CA ASN A 56 -13.76 9.60 -11.85
C ASN A 56 -13.61 10.90 -11.05
N MET A 57 -12.63 10.94 -10.17
CA MET A 57 -12.37 12.01 -9.20
C MET A 57 -11.04 12.68 -9.57
N TYR A 58 -11.01 14.00 -9.56
CA TYR A 58 -9.80 14.75 -9.85
C TYR A 58 -9.61 15.91 -8.87
N GLY A 59 -8.38 16.09 -8.44
CA GLY A 59 -7.96 17.13 -7.53
C GLY A 59 -6.50 16.94 -7.17
N PRO A 60 -5.68 18.00 -7.22
CA PRO A 60 -4.35 17.99 -6.62
C PRO A 60 -4.42 18.10 -5.07
N THR A 61 -3.33 17.75 -4.39
CA THR A 61 -3.22 17.85 -2.94
C THR A 61 -3.47 19.28 -2.44
N GLU A 62 -3.01 20.28 -3.19
CA GLU A 62 -3.11 21.70 -2.87
C GLU A 62 -4.55 22.24 -2.87
N THR A 63 -5.50 21.45 -3.37
CA THR A 63 -6.94 21.77 -3.41
C THR A 63 -7.78 20.75 -2.63
N THR A 64 -7.15 20.06 -1.67
CA THR A 64 -7.77 19.19 -0.67
C THR A 64 -8.47 17.97 -1.29
N VAL A 65 -7.67 16.96 -1.62
CA VAL A 65 -8.10 15.64 -2.10
C VAL A 65 -8.74 15.68 -3.49
N TRP A 66 -10.00 16.14 -3.61
CA TRP A 66 -10.76 16.13 -4.86
C TRP A 66 -11.47 17.47 -5.05
N SER A 67 -11.45 17.99 -6.28
CA SER A 67 -12.06 19.27 -6.65
C SER A 67 -13.13 19.09 -7.72
N THR A 68 -13.06 18.02 -8.51
CA THR A 68 -14.06 17.69 -9.52
C THR A 68 -14.42 16.21 -9.48
N VAL A 69 -15.64 15.91 -9.93
CA VAL A 69 -16.15 14.55 -10.01
C VAL A 69 -16.98 14.36 -11.28
N ALA A 70 -16.75 13.24 -11.96
CA ALA A 70 -17.50 12.79 -13.12
C ALA A 70 -18.10 11.41 -12.86
N ARG A 71 -19.39 11.22 -13.17
CA ARG A 71 -19.93 9.87 -13.30
C ARG A 71 -19.45 9.28 -14.62
N VAL A 72 -18.77 8.16 -14.56
CA VAL A 72 -18.31 7.43 -15.75
C VAL A 72 -19.49 6.66 -16.31
N GLN A 73 -19.63 6.67 -17.64
CA GLN A 73 -20.69 5.96 -18.36
C GLN A 73 -20.07 5.12 -19.48
N PRO A 74 -20.57 3.89 -19.73
CA PRO A 74 -20.13 3.08 -20.85
C PRO A 74 -20.24 3.82 -22.19
N GLY A 75 -19.21 3.73 -23.04
CA GLY A 75 -19.19 4.34 -24.37
C GLY A 75 -19.08 5.88 -24.39
N VAL A 76 -18.94 6.52 -23.22
CA VAL A 76 -18.70 7.97 -23.11
C VAL A 76 -17.24 8.20 -22.73
N PRO A 77 -16.52 9.14 -23.38
CA PRO A 77 -15.15 9.48 -23.00
C PRO A 77 -15.06 9.92 -21.53
N VAL A 78 -14.04 9.45 -20.82
CA VAL A 78 -13.77 9.88 -19.44
C VAL A 78 -13.43 11.38 -19.41
N THR A 79 -14.04 12.10 -18.47
CA THR A 79 -13.81 13.55 -18.25
C THR A 79 -13.46 13.81 -16.78
N LEU A 80 -12.99 15.02 -16.48
CA LEU A 80 -12.77 15.47 -15.09
C LEU A 80 -14.09 15.85 -14.39
N GLY A 81 -15.18 16.01 -15.15
CA GLY A 81 -16.52 16.25 -14.61
C GLY A 81 -16.76 17.68 -14.16
N LYS A 82 -17.58 17.82 -13.11
CA LYS A 82 -18.03 19.12 -12.58
C LYS A 82 -17.34 19.42 -11.25
N PRO A 83 -17.17 20.71 -10.88
CA PRO A 83 -16.67 21.07 -9.57
C PRO A 83 -17.57 20.53 -8.46
N ILE A 84 -16.96 20.16 -7.34
CA ILE A 84 -17.69 19.87 -6.10
C ILE A 84 -18.17 21.16 -5.42
N ALA A 85 -18.84 21.05 -4.28
CA ALA A 85 -19.32 22.20 -3.52
C ALA A 85 -18.20 23.23 -3.27
N ASN A 86 -18.54 24.52 -3.35
CA ASN A 86 -17.64 25.64 -3.06
C ASN A 86 -16.32 25.63 -3.85
N THR A 87 -16.31 25.01 -5.04
CA THR A 87 -15.16 24.95 -5.94
C THR A 87 -15.45 25.71 -7.23
N VAL A 88 -14.51 26.57 -7.65
CA VAL A 88 -14.58 27.34 -8.89
C VAL A 88 -13.46 26.89 -9.82
N LEU A 89 -13.79 26.58 -11.07
CA LEU A 89 -12.81 26.21 -12.08
C LEU A 89 -12.63 27.35 -13.08
N ARG A 90 -11.39 27.59 -13.47
CA ARG A 90 -11.03 28.56 -14.52
C ARG A 90 -10.03 27.91 -15.45
N ILE A 91 -10.19 28.10 -16.76
CA ILE A 91 -9.24 27.61 -17.76
C ILE A 91 -8.57 28.84 -18.35
N ALA A 92 -7.27 29.00 -18.11
CA ALA A 92 -6.55 30.19 -18.52
C ALA A 92 -5.49 29.91 -19.59
N ASP A 93 -5.32 30.86 -20.49
CA ASP A 93 -4.21 30.86 -21.45
C ASP A 93 -2.88 31.29 -20.79
N ALA A 94 -1.82 31.36 -21.60
CA ALA A 94 -0.49 31.78 -21.15
C ALA A 94 -0.43 33.23 -20.63
N ALA A 95 -1.41 34.08 -20.99
CA ALA A 95 -1.53 35.45 -20.49
C ALA A 95 -2.39 35.54 -19.22
N GLY A 96 -2.97 34.43 -18.75
CA GLY A 96 -3.84 34.38 -17.58
C GLY A 96 -5.28 34.84 -17.86
N ALA A 97 -5.68 34.93 -19.13
CA ALA A 97 -7.04 35.24 -19.57
C ALA A 97 -7.86 33.96 -19.78
N ASP A 98 -9.19 34.06 -19.70
CA ASP A 98 -10.06 32.88 -19.85
C ASP A 98 -10.09 32.38 -21.28
N THR A 99 -9.93 31.07 -21.44
CA THR A 99 -10.03 30.42 -22.75
C THR A 99 -11.49 30.27 -23.18
N ALA A 100 -11.77 30.46 -24.47
CA ALA A 100 -13.06 30.10 -25.06
C ALA A 100 -13.31 28.58 -25.03
N VAL A 101 -14.57 28.18 -25.18
CA VAL A 101 -14.96 26.77 -25.33
C VAL A 101 -14.18 26.10 -26.46
N GLY A 102 -13.62 24.93 -26.20
CA GLY A 102 -12.82 24.13 -27.13
C GLY A 102 -11.33 24.46 -27.15
N VAL A 103 -10.92 25.62 -26.62
CA VAL A 103 -9.52 26.06 -26.60
C VAL A 103 -8.81 25.48 -25.37
N PRO A 104 -7.66 24.80 -25.54
CA PRO A 104 -6.85 24.33 -24.42
C PRO A 104 -6.28 25.46 -23.57
N GLY A 105 -6.23 25.27 -22.25
CA GLY A 105 -5.56 26.16 -21.31
C GLY A 105 -5.22 25.46 -19.99
N GLU A 106 -4.49 26.15 -19.12
CA GLU A 106 -4.18 25.69 -17.78
C GLU A 106 -5.44 25.64 -16.92
N LEU A 107 -5.64 24.57 -16.16
CA LEU A 107 -6.68 24.52 -15.15
C LEU A 107 -6.24 25.27 -13.88
N LEU A 108 -7.07 26.20 -13.43
CA LEU A 108 -6.97 26.85 -12.13
C LEU A 108 -8.17 26.45 -11.28
N ILE A 109 -7.89 26.10 -10.03
CA ILE A 109 -8.92 25.67 -9.08
C ILE A 109 -8.96 26.67 -7.93
N GLY A 110 -10.12 27.29 -7.73
CA GLY A 110 -10.38 28.25 -6.67
C GLY A 110 -11.50 27.79 -5.74
N GLY A 111 -11.72 28.56 -4.67
CA GLY A 111 -12.76 28.31 -3.68
C GLY A 111 -12.23 27.74 -2.36
N GLU A 112 -13.12 27.14 -1.57
CA GLU A 112 -12.82 26.76 -0.17
C GLU A 112 -11.85 25.58 -0.06
N GLY A 113 -11.74 24.75 -1.10
CA GLY A 113 -10.82 23.61 -1.10
C GLY A 113 -9.33 23.99 -1.22
N VAL A 114 -9.01 25.24 -1.58
CA VAL A 114 -7.62 25.67 -1.80
C VAL A 114 -6.88 25.83 -0.48
N THR A 115 -5.82 25.04 -0.29
CA THR A 115 -5.01 25.01 0.93
C THR A 115 -4.22 26.30 1.17
N LEU A 116 -3.77 26.55 2.40
CA LEU A 116 -2.95 27.74 2.75
C LEU A 116 -1.64 27.86 1.93
N GLY A 117 -1.16 26.74 1.37
CA GLY A 117 0.04 26.67 0.55
C GLY A 117 1.10 25.73 1.13
N TYR A 118 2.28 25.76 0.52
CA TYR A 118 3.45 25.00 0.90
C TYR A 118 4.10 25.58 2.16
N TRP A 119 4.41 24.72 3.13
CA TRP A 119 5.07 25.10 4.36
C TRP A 119 6.47 25.67 4.11
N ARG A 120 6.73 26.91 4.56
CA ARG A 120 8.04 27.60 4.44
C ARG A 120 8.59 27.65 3.01
N ARG A 121 7.72 27.91 2.03
CA ARG A 121 8.07 28.10 0.61
C ARG A 121 7.35 29.32 0.03
N PRO A 122 7.69 30.56 0.47
CA PRO A 122 6.95 31.76 0.09
C PRO A 122 7.00 32.06 -1.42
N GLU A 123 8.13 31.83 -2.08
CA GLU A 123 8.29 32.04 -3.53
C GLU A 123 7.40 31.10 -4.33
N LEU A 124 7.42 29.80 -4.02
CA LEU A 124 6.55 28.81 -4.66
C LEU A 124 5.07 29.08 -4.37
N ASN A 125 4.75 29.56 -3.17
CA ASN A 125 3.38 29.97 -2.84
C ASN A 125 2.91 31.14 -3.70
N ALA A 126 3.77 32.15 -3.91
CA ALA A 126 3.45 33.29 -4.78
C ALA A 126 3.32 32.89 -6.26
N GLU A 127 4.11 31.90 -6.71
CA GLU A 127 4.04 31.37 -8.07
C GLU A 127 2.75 30.57 -8.33
N ARG A 128 2.37 29.69 -7.39
CA ARG A 128 1.30 28.70 -7.59
C ARG A 128 -0.06 29.13 -7.09
N PHE A 129 -0.11 30.01 -6.09
CA PHE A 129 -1.36 30.49 -5.52
C PHE A 129 -1.55 31.97 -5.83
N LEU A 130 -2.58 32.28 -6.61
CA LEU A 130 -2.89 33.63 -7.04
C LEU A 130 -4.28 34.05 -6.58
N VAL A 131 -4.50 35.36 -6.45
CA VAL A 131 -5.81 35.92 -6.13
C VAL A 131 -6.31 36.69 -7.34
N LYS A 132 -7.51 36.36 -7.82
CA LYS A 132 -8.15 37.04 -8.94
C LYS A 132 -9.64 37.19 -8.63
N ASP A 133 -10.17 38.39 -8.83
CA ASP A 133 -11.58 38.72 -8.56
C ASP A 133 -12.03 38.35 -7.14
N GLY A 134 -11.13 38.51 -6.14
CA GLY A 134 -11.37 38.16 -4.75
C GLY A 134 -11.31 36.65 -4.43
N VAL A 135 -11.12 35.79 -5.42
CA VAL A 135 -11.01 34.34 -5.24
C VAL A 135 -9.55 33.92 -5.31
N ARG A 136 -9.12 33.09 -4.36
CA ARG A 136 -7.80 32.47 -4.36
C ARG A 136 -7.83 31.19 -5.20
N TYR A 137 -6.91 31.10 -6.16
CA TYR A 137 -6.76 29.99 -7.09
C TYR A 137 -5.41 29.31 -6.90
N TYR A 138 -5.39 27.99 -7.11
CA TYR A 138 -4.18 27.21 -7.32
C TYR A 138 -4.01 26.90 -8.81
N ARG A 139 -2.80 27.16 -9.33
CA ARG A 139 -2.37 26.79 -10.69
C ARG A 139 -2.00 25.31 -10.72
N THR A 140 -2.79 24.49 -11.38
CA THR A 140 -2.59 23.03 -11.31
C THR A 140 -1.43 22.56 -12.19
N GLY A 141 -1.06 23.32 -13.22
CA GLY A 141 -0.18 22.89 -14.31
C GLY A 141 -0.77 21.81 -15.22
N ASP A 142 -2.06 21.48 -15.08
CA ASP A 142 -2.77 20.54 -15.96
C ASP A 142 -3.39 21.29 -17.14
N LEU A 143 -3.13 20.79 -18.36
CA LEU A 143 -3.74 21.30 -19.58
C LEU A 143 -5.11 20.64 -19.78
N VAL A 144 -6.14 21.46 -19.92
CA VAL A 144 -7.52 21.01 -20.10
C VAL A 144 -8.21 21.81 -21.19
N ARG A 145 -9.37 21.34 -21.67
CA ARG A 145 -10.33 22.20 -22.38
C ARG A 145 -11.75 21.91 -21.95
N LEU A 146 -12.61 22.92 -22.06
CA LEU A 146 -14.05 22.76 -21.92
C LEU A 146 -14.67 22.43 -23.28
N THR A 147 -15.45 21.37 -23.38
CA THR A 147 -16.20 21.05 -24.60
C THR A 147 -17.46 21.92 -24.73
N ALA A 148 -18.07 21.93 -25.91
CA ALA A 148 -19.38 22.58 -26.12
C ALA A 148 -20.50 22.00 -25.22
N SER A 149 -20.38 20.73 -24.81
CA SER A 149 -21.28 20.10 -23.85
C SER A 149 -21.00 20.46 -22.38
N GLY A 150 -20.02 21.34 -22.12
CA GLY A 150 -19.60 21.73 -20.78
C GLY A 150 -18.76 20.68 -20.05
N ALA A 151 -18.18 19.71 -20.78
CA ALA A 151 -17.36 18.67 -20.19
C ALA A 151 -15.89 19.11 -20.13
N LEU A 152 -15.24 18.87 -18.98
CA LEU A 152 -13.84 19.21 -18.76
C LEU A 152 -12.93 18.06 -19.19
N VAL A 153 -12.24 18.20 -20.30
CA VAL A 153 -11.37 17.18 -20.88
C VAL A 153 -9.92 17.44 -20.50
N TYR A 154 -9.28 16.44 -19.90
CA TYR A 154 -7.85 16.46 -19.58
C TYR A 154 -7.01 16.16 -20.82
N LEU A 155 -5.98 16.97 -21.05
CA LEU A 155 -5.10 16.87 -22.22
C LEU A 155 -3.65 16.52 -21.86
N GLY A 156 -3.31 16.51 -20.57
CA GLY A 156 -1.97 16.24 -20.08
C GLY A 156 -1.48 17.32 -19.12
N ARG A 157 -0.18 17.30 -18.81
CA ARG A 157 0.46 18.33 -18.01
C ARG A 157 1.20 19.33 -18.89
N MET A 158 1.24 20.57 -18.44
CA MET A 158 2.03 21.63 -19.05
C MET A 158 3.50 21.57 -18.62
N ASP A 159 3.77 21.00 -17.46
CA ASP A 159 5.11 20.74 -16.94
C ASP A 159 5.50 19.26 -17.14
N ASN A 160 6.71 18.90 -16.71
CA ASN A 160 7.22 17.53 -16.80
C ASN A 160 6.80 16.66 -15.61
N GLN A 161 5.72 16.98 -14.89
CA GLN A 161 5.24 16.09 -13.83
C GLN A 161 4.50 14.91 -14.42
N VAL A 162 4.72 13.74 -13.85
CA VAL A 162 4.06 12.50 -14.26
C VAL A 162 3.40 11.83 -13.07
N LYS A 163 2.27 11.17 -13.34
CA LYS A 163 1.60 10.29 -12.38
C LYS A 163 1.96 8.86 -12.74
N LEU A 164 2.79 8.23 -11.93
CA LEU A 164 3.27 6.87 -12.16
C LEU A 164 3.01 6.01 -10.93
N ARG A 165 2.20 4.95 -11.09
CA ARG A 165 1.93 3.95 -10.05
C ARG A 165 1.47 4.56 -8.71
N GLY A 166 0.56 5.53 -8.77
CA GLY A 166 0.02 6.24 -7.61
C GLY A 166 0.88 7.38 -7.07
N TYR A 167 2.09 7.59 -7.60
CA TYR A 167 2.98 8.67 -7.20
C TYR A 167 2.92 9.83 -8.19
N ARG A 168 2.86 11.05 -7.67
CA ARG A 168 3.14 12.27 -8.43
C ARG A 168 4.65 12.50 -8.40
N ILE A 169 5.29 12.41 -9.55
CA ILE A 169 6.74 12.47 -9.70
C ILE A 169 7.10 13.71 -10.51
N GLU A 170 7.97 14.54 -9.93
CA GLU A 170 8.61 15.67 -10.61
C GLU A 170 9.80 15.14 -11.40
N LEU A 171 9.69 14.99 -12.73
CA LEU A 171 10.84 14.50 -13.52
C LEU A 171 12.06 15.42 -13.41
N GLY A 172 11.83 16.73 -13.28
CA GLY A 172 12.88 17.72 -13.07
C GLY A 172 13.66 17.54 -11.77
N GLU A 173 13.08 16.94 -10.72
CA GLU A 173 13.80 16.62 -9.49
C GLU A 173 14.85 15.54 -9.75
N ILE A 174 14.46 14.48 -10.48
CA ILE A 174 15.37 13.39 -10.87
C ILE A 174 16.46 13.92 -11.80
N GLU A 175 16.10 14.73 -12.81
CA GLU A 175 17.04 15.40 -13.71
C GLU A 175 18.07 16.25 -12.93
N SER A 176 17.62 16.98 -11.91
CA SER A 176 18.48 17.81 -11.07
C SER A 176 19.48 16.98 -10.26
N ARG A 177 19.05 15.82 -9.71
CA ARG A 177 19.97 14.91 -9.00
C ARG A 177 21.03 14.32 -9.92
N LEU A 178 20.66 14.00 -11.17
CA LEU A 178 21.64 13.55 -12.16
C LEU A 178 22.63 14.66 -12.52
N ALA A 179 22.17 15.90 -12.62
CA ALA A 179 23.01 17.05 -12.93
C ALA A 179 24.00 17.43 -11.81
N GLU A 180 23.81 16.94 -10.58
CA GLU A 180 24.78 17.10 -9.48
C GLU A 180 26.09 16.32 -9.70
N LEU A 181 26.04 15.26 -10.52
CA LEU A 181 27.21 14.46 -10.86
C LEU A 181 28.10 15.23 -11.84
N ARG A 182 29.39 15.37 -11.50
CA ARG A 182 30.35 16.17 -12.28
C ARG A 182 30.56 15.62 -13.68
N GLU A 183 30.39 14.32 -13.85
CA GLU A 183 30.55 13.58 -15.10
C GLU A 183 29.41 13.86 -16.09
N ILE A 184 28.24 14.29 -15.60
CA ILE A 184 27.04 14.52 -16.40
C ILE A 184 27.04 15.95 -16.96
N ALA A 185 26.86 16.05 -18.27
CA ALA A 185 26.74 17.30 -19.02
C ALA A 185 25.27 17.73 -19.18
N GLU A 186 24.40 16.78 -19.51
CA GLU A 186 22.96 16.97 -19.69
C GLU A 186 22.21 15.72 -19.22
N ALA A 187 21.00 15.90 -18.70
CA ALA A 187 20.11 14.82 -18.30
C ALA A 187 18.66 15.18 -18.63
N ALA A 188 17.87 14.20 -19.07
CA ALA A 188 16.43 14.31 -19.17
C ALA A 188 15.78 12.99 -18.77
N VAL A 189 14.66 13.06 -18.05
CA VAL A 189 13.92 11.88 -17.63
C VAL A 189 12.57 11.89 -18.33
N VAL A 190 12.12 10.72 -18.78
CA VAL A 190 10.82 10.51 -19.40
C VAL A 190 10.17 9.23 -18.87
N VAL A 191 8.86 9.12 -19.06
CA VAL A 191 8.14 7.86 -18.86
C VAL A 191 8.02 7.14 -20.20
N GLN A 192 8.58 5.93 -20.30
CA GLN A 192 8.43 5.05 -21.46
C GLN A 192 7.42 3.93 -21.17
N SER A 193 6.63 3.56 -22.18
CA SER A 193 5.65 2.46 -22.11
C SER A 193 6.20 1.23 -22.81
N PHE A 194 6.17 0.08 -22.15
CA PHE A 194 6.62 -1.23 -22.65
C PHE A 194 5.44 -2.22 -22.80
N GLY A 195 4.24 -1.70 -23.10
CA GLY A 195 2.97 -2.43 -23.19
C GLY A 195 1.79 -1.61 -22.64
N ASP A 196 0.58 -2.18 -22.58
CA ASP A 196 -0.67 -1.50 -22.19
C ASP A 196 -0.74 -1.06 -20.71
N ALA A 197 0.21 -1.51 -19.89
CA ALA A 197 0.27 -1.20 -18.45
C ALA A 197 1.68 -0.97 -17.90
N ASP A 198 2.75 -1.32 -18.62
CA ASP A 198 4.11 -1.21 -18.10
C ASP A 198 4.73 0.15 -18.45
N GLN A 199 4.60 1.09 -17.52
CA GLN A 199 5.26 2.39 -17.58
C GLN A 199 6.49 2.41 -16.67
N ARG A 200 7.61 2.92 -17.19
CA ARG A 200 8.90 3.00 -16.50
C ARG A 200 9.54 4.37 -16.68
N LEU A 201 10.24 4.83 -15.66
CA LEU A 201 11.13 5.99 -15.73
C LEU A 201 12.43 5.60 -16.44
N THR A 202 12.74 6.34 -17.49
CA THR A 202 14.00 6.23 -18.24
C THR A 202 14.75 7.55 -18.16
N ALA A 203 15.97 7.51 -17.62
CA ALA A 203 16.88 8.63 -17.59
C ALA A 203 17.82 8.58 -18.80
N PHE A 204 17.74 9.61 -19.64
CA PHE A 204 18.72 9.87 -20.67
C PHE A 204 19.78 10.81 -20.11
N TYR A 205 21.04 10.58 -20.44
CA TYR A 205 22.13 11.44 -19.99
C TYR A 205 23.24 11.54 -21.03
N ARG A 206 23.99 12.64 -20.99
CA ARG A 206 25.18 12.86 -21.80
C ARG A 206 26.36 13.12 -20.88
N LEU A 207 27.49 12.48 -21.18
CA LEU A 207 28.73 12.68 -20.42
C LEU A 207 29.48 13.92 -20.90
N ARG A 208 30.23 14.54 -19.97
CA ARG A 208 31.23 15.54 -20.32
C ARG A 208 32.41 14.87 -21.07
N PRO A 209 33.13 15.61 -21.91
CA PRO A 209 34.32 15.07 -22.58
C PRO A 209 35.30 14.47 -21.57
N GLN A 210 35.80 13.26 -21.87
CA GLN A 210 36.74 12.50 -21.03
C GLN A 210 36.21 12.05 -19.65
N ALA A 211 34.93 12.28 -19.34
CA ALA A 211 34.30 11.75 -18.15
C ALA A 211 33.82 10.30 -18.40
N ALA A 212 33.94 9.45 -17.39
CA ALA A 212 33.40 8.11 -17.39
C ALA A 212 32.67 7.89 -16.07
N ILE A 213 31.45 7.39 -16.15
CA ILE A 213 30.66 6.97 -15.00
C ILE A 213 29.98 5.66 -15.37
N ASP A 214 30.05 4.69 -14.47
CA ASP A 214 29.32 3.44 -14.65
C ASP A 214 27.88 3.58 -14.11
N LEU A 215 27.03 2.65 -14.50
CA LEU A 215 25.62 2.64 -14.09
C LEU A 215 25.40 2.38 -12.60
N SER A 216 26.30 1.64 -11.97
CA SER A 216 26.20 1.34 -10.54
C SER A 216 26.38 2.62 -9.73
N GLN A 217 27.30 3.50 -10.15
CA GLN A 217 27.52 4.82 -9.56
C GLN A 217 26.32 5.74 -9.76
N LEU A 218 25.75 5.78 -10.98
CA LEU A 218 24.52 6.54 -11.26
C LEU A 218 23.36 6.08 -10.36
N ARG A 219 23.11 4.76 -10.30
CA ARG A 219 22.04 4.19 -9.48
C ARG A 219 22.26 4.43 -7.99
N ALA A 220 23.48 4.25 -7.50
CA ALA A 220 23.83 4.49 -6.10
C ALA A 220 23.60 5.95 -5.69
N HIS A 221 24.01 6.91 -6.53
CA HIS A 221 23.75 8.34 -6.29
C HIS A 221 22.25 8.66 -6.25
N MET A 222 21.47 8.12 -7.21
CA MET A 222 20.01 8.30 -7.21
C MET A 222 19.36 7.67 -5.97
N ALA A 223 19.71 6.44 -5.61
CA ALA A 223 19.12 5.74 -4.47
C ALA A 223 19.46 6.39 -3.12
N ALA A 224 20.61 7.07 -3.00
CA ALA A 224 21.00 7.80 -1.80
C ALA A 224 20.24 9.13 -1.62
N THR A 225 19.71 9.71 -2.70
CA THR A 225 19.14 11.06 -2.71
C THR A 225 17.64 11.11 -3.01
N LEU A 226 17.08 10.03 -3.57
CA LEU A 226 15.68 9.95 -3.99
C LEU A 226 14.97 8.74 -3.35
N PRO A 227 13.65 8.86 -3.09
CA PRO A 227 12.82 7.70 -2.82
C PRO A 227 12.90 6.67 -3.96
N SER A 228 12.80 5.38 -3.64
CA SER A 228 12.97 4.28 -4.61
C SER A 228 12.04 4.36 -5.83
N PHE A 229 10.81 4.87 -5.67
CA PHE A 229 9.86 5.03 -6.78
C PHE A 229 10.24 6.15 -7.78
N MET A 230 11.15 7.06 -7.40
CA MET A 230 11.69 8.11 -8.26
C MET A 230 12.98 7.68 -8.96
N VAL A 231 13.62 6.58 -8.53
CA VAL A 231 14.86 6.10 -9.16
C VAL A 231 14.51 5.50 -10.54
N PRO A 232 15.10 6.00 -11.64
CA PRO A 232 14.85 5.48 -12.98
C PRO A 232 15.18 3.99 -13.10
N GLN A 233 14.33 3.23 -13.80
CA GLN A 233 14.59 1.81 -14.07
C GLN A 233 15.63 1.65 -15.20
N GLN A 234 15.66 2.60 -16.14
CA GLN A 234 16.58 2.59 -17.27
C GLN A 234 17.45 3.86 -17.30
N PHE A 235 18.69 3.68 -17.72
CA PHE A 235 19.66 4.74 -17.92
C PHE A 235 20.26 4.56 -19.32
N ILE A 236 20.16 5.58 -20.16
CA ILE A 236 20.60 5.53 -21.55
C ILE A 236 21.54 6.71 -21.80
N ALA A 237 22.80 6.40 -22.12
CA ALA A 237 23.78 7.40 -22.53
C ALA A 237 23.48 7.84 -23.97
N LEU A 238 23.47 9.14 -24.21
CA LEU A 238 23.34 9.75 -25.53
C LEU A 238 24.61 10.54 -25.85
N GLU A 239 25.04 10.48 -27.11
CA GLU A 239 26.07 11.39 -27.64
C GLU A 239 25.52 12.82 -27.78
N GLN A 240 24.24 12.95 -28.13
CA GLN A 240 23.56 14.23 -28.27
C GLN A 240 22.06 14.10 -27.93
N PHE A 241 21.50 15.11 -27.28
CA PHE A 241 20.07 15.17 -27.02
C PHE A 241 19.31 15.62 -28.28
N PRO A 242 18.17 14.98 -28.62
CA PRO A 242 17.29 15.49 -29.66
C PRO A 242 16.72 16.83 -29.20
N GLN A 243 16.63 17.79 -30.13
CA GLN A 243 16.16 19.14 -29.86
C GLN A 243 14.97 19.47 -30.75
N THR A 244 14.02 20.21 -30.19
CA THR A 244 12.94 20.88 -30.91
C THR A 244 13.52 22.02 -31.77
N PRO A 245 12.78 22.55 -32.77
CA PRO A 245 13.22 23.72 -33.56
C PRO A 245 13.58 24.96 -32.73
N ASN A 246 13.08 25.05 -31.49
CA ASN A 246 13.37 26.14 -30.55
C ASN A 246 14.57 25.85 -29.64
N GLY A 247 15.37 24.82 -29.93
CA GLY A 247 16.58 24.47 -29.19
C GLY A 247 16.36 23.80 -27.82
N LYS A 248 15.11 23.50 -27.44
CA LYS A 248 14.79 22.75 -26.21
C LYS A 248 14.88 21.24 -26.45
N VAL A 249 15.19 20.45 -25.42
CA VAL A 249 15.17 18.97 -25.49
C VAL A 249 13.81 18.46 -25.97
N ASP A 250 13.81 17.64 -27.02
CA ASP A 250 12.63 16.97 -27.54
C ASP A 250 12.37 15.67 -26.77
N ARG A 251 11.62 15.78 -25.67
CA ARG A 251 11.23 14.63 -24.85
C ARG A 251 10.36 13.63 -25.60
N LYS A 252 9.60 14.05 -26.62
CA LYS A 252 8.79 13.14 -27.42
C LYS A 252 9.67 12.23 -28.27
N ALA A 253 10.73 12.79 -28.86
CA ALA A 253 11.76 12.02 -29.55
C ALA A 253 12.49 11.07 -28.58
N LEU A 254 12.78 11.49 -27.33
CA LEU A 254 13.38 10.61 -26.32
C LEU A 254 12.49 9.42 -25.97
N THR A 255 11.17 9.59 -25.85
CA THR A 255 10.26 8.46 -25.59
C THR A 255 10.34 7.36 -26.67
N ALA A 256 10.65 7.72 -27.92
CA ALA A 256 10.82 6.77 -29.01
C ALA A 256 12.21 6.10 -29.03
N HIS A 257 13.18 6.58 -28.24
CA HIS A 257 14.49 5.96 -28.13
C HIS A 257 14.40 4.71 -27.23
N THR A 258 14.19 3.55 -27.84
CA THR A 258 14.31 2.25 -27.21
C THR A 258 15.73 1.71 -27.37
N GLY A 259 16.73 2.56 -27.09
CA GLY A 259 18.14 2.13 -27.13
C GLY A 259 18.33 0.89 -26.25
N VAL A 260 19.29 0.04 -26.60
CA VAL A 260 19.70 -1.05 -25.71
C VAL A 260 20.09 -0.40 -24.40
N ALA A 261 19.24 -0.55 -23.38
CA ALA A 261 19.63 -0.24 -22.03
C ALA A 261 21.00 -0.90 -21.86
N ILE A 262 21.99 -0.15 -21.43
CA ILE A 262 23.12 -0.79 -20.78
C ILE A 262 22.47 -1.36 -19.50
N ALA A 263 21.79 -2.50 -19.61
CA ALA A 263 21.76 -3.43 -18.52
C ALA A 263 23.21 -3.86 -18.51
N ALA A 264 23.94 -3.51 -17.45
CA ALA A 264 25.18 -4.22 -17.20
C ALA A 264 24.85 -5.71 -17.40
N PRO A 265 25.55 -6.44 -18.26
CA PRO A 265 25.45 -7.87 -18.25
C PRO A 265 25.99 -8.26 -16.88
N VAL A 266 25.09 -8.39 -15.91
CA VAL A 266 25.40 -9.08 -14.67
C VAL A 266 25.27 -10.55 -15.03
N THR A 267 26.15 -11.01 -15.93
CA THR A 267 26.58 -12.39 -15.98
C THR A 267 27.40 -12.61 -14.71
N SER A 268 26.71 -12.73 -13.58
CA SER A 268 27.27 -13.40 -12.42
C SER A 268 26.40 -14.62 -12.16
N SER A 269 26.73 -15.72 -12.85
CA SER A 269 26.33 -17.07 -12.47
C SER A 269 26.65 -17.39 -11.01
N ALA A 270 27.54 -16.62 -10.36
CA ALA A 270 27.86 -16.72 -8.94
C ALA A 270 26.68 -16.40 -7.98
N GLY A 271 25.64 -15.70 -8.43
CA GLY A 271 24.49 -15.34 -7.58
C GLY A 271 23.37 -16.38 -7.56
N GLU A 272 23.24 -17.23 -8.59
CA GLU A 272 22.18 -18.24 -8.65
C GLU A 272 22.38 -19.32 -7.58
N GLU A 273 23.61 -19.70 -7.26
CA GLU A 273 23.92 -20.64 -6.17
C GLU A 273 23.58 -20.10 -4.77
N GLN A 274 23.44 -18.77 -4.61
CA GLN A 274 23.20 -18.12 -3.32
C GLN A 274 21.74 -17.70 -3.10
N ALA A 275 20.88 -17.80 -4.13
CA ALA A 275 19.47 -17.49 -4.00
C ALA A 275 18.65 -18.77 -3.80
N HIS A 276 17.78 -18.74 -2.79
CA HIS A 276 16.80 -19.79 -2.56
C HIS A 276 15.91 -19.93 -3.83
N PRO A 277 15.76 -21.14 -4.41
CA PRO A 277 15.10 -21.33 -5.70
C PRO A 277 13.69 -20.74 -5.76
N VAL A 278 12.90 -20.93 -4.70
CA VAL A 278 11.54 -20.36 -4.58
C VAL A 278 11.54 -18.84 -4.62
N LEU A 279 12.49 -18.17 -3.94
CA LEU A 279 12.59 -16.72 -3.94
C LEU A 279 12.90 -16.20 -5.35
N LEU A 280 13.85 -16.82 -6.05
CA LEU A 280 14.20 -16.47 -7.42
C LEU A 280 13.03 -16.70 -8.39
N GLU A 281 12.31 -17.82 -8.26
CA GLU A 281 11.14 -18.12 -9.06
C GLU A 281 10.02 -17.08 -8.85
N GLN A 282 9.75 -16.70 -7.60
CA GLN A 282 8.75 -15.68 -7.28
C GLN A 282 9.11 -14.32 -7.86
N PHE A 283 10.38 -13.93 -7.81
CA PHE A 283 10.86 -12.71 -8.46
C PHE A 283 10.64 -12.76 -9.98
N ARG A 284 11.02 -13.86 -10.63
CA ARG A 284 10.84 -14.06 -12.08
C ARG A 284 9.36 -14.02 -12.47
N HIS A 285 8.50 -14.65 -11.68
CA HIS A 285 7.06 -14.70 -11.89
C HIS A 285 6.40 -13.32 -11.76
N PHE A 286 6.59 -12.64 -10.63
CA PHE A 286 5.93 -11.36 -10.35
C PHE A 286 6.46 -10.20 -11.20
N LEU A 287 7.73 -10.27 -11.64
CA LEU A 287 8.30 -9.27 -12.55
C LEU A 287 8.07 -9.64 -14.03
N GLN A 288 7.52 -10.81 -14.33
CA GLN A 288 7.36 -11.35 -15.69
C GLN A 288 8.69 -11.37 -16.46
N GLN A 289 9.79 -11.75 -15.79
CA GLN A 289 11.14 -11.81 -16.36
C GLN A 289 11.72 -13.23 -16.16
N PRO A 290 11.52 -14.16 -17.10
CA PRO A 290 11.95 -15.56 -16.93
C PRO A 290 13.47 -15.75 -16.74
N GLN A 291 14.28 -14.82 -17.26
CA GLN A 291 15.75 -14.85 -17.18
C GLN A 291 16.31 -13.85 -16.16
N LEU A 292 15.51 -13.43 -15.17
CA LEU A 292 15.97 -12.49 -14.15
C LEU A 292 17.14 -13.10 -13.34
N PRO A 293 18.29 -12.40 -13.19
CA PRO A 293 19.39 -12.88 -12.37
C PRO A 293 19.08 -12.72 -10.87
N ALA A 294 19.72 -13.53 -10.02
CA ALA A 294 19.46 -13.58 -8.58
C ALA A 294 19.76 -12.28 -7.82
N ASN A 295 20.67 -11.47 -8.33
CA ASN A 295 21.03 -10.16 -7.79
C ASN A 295 20.27 -9.00 -8.47
N ALA A 296 19.26 -9.30 -9.28
CA ALA A 296 18.36 -8.28 -9.80
C ALA A 296 17.56 -7.65 -8.67
N ASP A 297 17.64 -6.33 -8.57
CA ASP A 297 16.85 -5.55 -7.63
C ASP A 297 15.38 -5.50 -8.08
N PHE A 298 14.49 -5.98 -7.22
CA PHE A 298 13.07 -6.08 -7.47
C PHE A 298 12.46 -4.77 -8.01
N PHE A 299 12.82 -3.64 -7.40
CA PHE A 299 12.26 -2.33 -7.72
C PHE A 299 12.86 -1.75 -9.00
N GLN A 300 14.13 -2.03 -9.27
CA GLN A 300 14.80 -1.62 -10.51
C GLN A 300 14.25 -2.37 -11.73
N TYR A 301 13.78 -3.60 -11.54
CA TYR A 301 13.21 -4.43 -12.61
C TYR A 301 11.69 -4.30 -12.75
N GLY A 302 11.11 -3.21 -12.24
CA GLY A 302 9.71 -2.87 -12.43
C GLY A 302 8.79 -3.25 -11.27
N GLY A 303 9.33 -3.82 -10.18
CA GLY A 303 8.59 -4.08 -8.96
C GLY A 303 8.11 -2.81 -8.26
N HIS A 304 6.97 -2.88 -7.61
CA HIS A 304 6.39 -1.81 -6.80
C HIS A 304 5.74 -2.38 -5.53
N SER A 305 5.39 -1.54 -4.56
CA SER A 305 4.92 -1.98 -3.23
C SER A 305 3.77 -2.99 -3.29
N LEU A 306 2.87 -2.87 -4.25
CA LEU A 306 1.76 -3.82 -4.40
C LEU A 306 2.18 -5.17 -5.01
N LEU A 307 3.05 -5.21 -6.02
CA LEU A 307 3.66 -6.46 -6.49
C LEU A 307 4.51 -7.10 -5.38
N ALA A 308 5.27 -6.28 -4.66
CA ALA A 308 6.07 -6.68 -3.52
C ALA A 308 5.23 -7.33 -2.41
N MET A 309 4.10 -6.72 -2.02
CA MET A 309 3.20 -7.29 -1.02
C MET A 309 2.62 -8.64 -1.44
N ARG A 310 2.20 -8.77 -2.71
CA ARG A 310 1.69 -10.04 -3.25
C ARG A 310 2.78 -11.12 -3.27
N MET A 311 3.97 -10.77 -3.74
CA MET A 311 5.12 -11.67 -3.80
C MET A 311 5.54 -12.13 -2.41
N VAL A 312 5.68 -11.20 -1.44
CA VAL A 312 6.02 -11.53 -0.04
C VAL A 312 4.96 -12.43 0.59
N ALA A 313 3.67 -12.17 0.35
CA ALA A 313 2.60 -13.02 0.86
C ALA A 313 2.68 -14.45 0.30
N GLU A 314 2.96 -14.61 -0.99
CA GLU A 314 3.11 -15.93 -1.61
C GLU A 314 4.37 -16.65 -1.13
N ILE A 315 5.51 -15.94 -1.00
CA ILE A 315 6.73 -16.49 -0.42
C ILE A 315 6.50 -16.98 1.01
N ASN A 316 5.85 -16.17 1.85
CA ASN A 316 5.54 -16.52 3.24
C ASN A 316 4.68 -17.78 3.31
N LYS A 317 3.69 -17.90 2.42
CA LYS A 317 2.81 -19.07 2.32
C LYS A 317 3.56 -20.33 1.88
N GLN A 318 4.48 -20.22 0.92
CA GLN A 318 5.20 -21.37 0.38
C GLN A 318 6.34 -21.85 1.27
N LEU A 319 7.03 -20.93 1.97
CA LEU A 319 8.19 -21.23 2.79
C LEU A 319 7.91 -21.26 4.29
N ASP A 320 6.64 -21.13 4.70
CA ASP A 320 6.22 -20.95 6.10
C ASP A 320 7.10 -19.91 6.83
N SER A 321 7.33 -18.78 6.15
CA SER A 321 8.23 -17.73 6.62
C SER A 321 7.46 -16.47 7.03
N ALA A 322 8.16 -15.58 7.74
CA ALA A 322 7.61 -14.30 8.20
C ALA A 322 8.43 -13.13 7.63
N LEU A 323 8.62 -13.12 6.31
CA LEU A 323 9.21 -11.99 5.60
C LEU A 323 8.22 -10.82 5.58
N THR A 324 8.73 -9.62 5.81
CA THR A 324 7.96 -8.38 5.78
C THR A 324 8.26 -7.59 4.50
N LEU A 325 7.35 -6.68 4.13
CA LEU A 325 7.60 -5.74 3.04
C LEU A 325 8.85 -4.89 3.30
N THR A 326 9.06 -4.46 4.54
CA THR A 326 10.24 -3.68 4.94
C THR A 326 11.54 -4.43 4.68
N GLU A 327 11.56 -5.74 4.92
CA GLU A 327 12.74 -6.56 4.68
C GLU A 327 13.05 -6.72 3.19
N LEU A 328 12.01 -6.82 2.34
CA LEU A 328 12.22 -6.75 0.89
C LEU A 328 12.79 -5.40 0.45
N PHE A 329 12.40 -4.28 1.08
CA PHE A 329 13.02 -2.98 0.79
C PHE A 329 14.49 -2.92 1.23
N GLN A 330 14.86 -3.58 2.32
CA GLN A 330 16.24 -3.64 2.82
C GLN A 330 17.12 -4.61 2.05
N ALA A 331 16.53 -5.69 1.54
CA ALA A 331 17.18 -6.75 0.78
C ALA A 331 16.42 -6.99 -0.53
N PRO A 332 16.54 -6.07 -1.52
CA PRO A 332 15.66 -6.02 -2.69
C PRO A 332 15.99 -7.05 -3.77
N THR A 333 16.98 -7.92 -3.58
CA THR A 333 17.35 -8.96 -4.54
C THR A 333 17.04 -10.34 -4.00
N ALA A 334 16.76 -11.32 -4.88
CA ALA A 334 16.49 -12.70 -4.47
C ALA A 334 17.66 -13.27 -3.65
N ALA A 335 18.91 -12.99 -4.02
CA ALA A 335 20.10 -13.38 -3.27
C ALA A 335 20.15 -12.73 -1.87
N SER A 336 20.00 -11.40 -1.78
CA SER A 336 20.04 -10.70 -0.50
C SER A 336 18.89 -11.10 0.45
N LEU A 337 17.70 -11.36 -0.11
CA LEU A 337 16.54 -11.77 0.67
C LEU A 337 16.67 -13.22 1.14
N SER A 338 17.33 -14.08 0.35
CA SER A 338 17.70 -15.44 0.75
C SER A 338 18.66 -15.42 1.92
N ALA A 339 19.72 -14.62 1.87
CA ALA A 339 20.66 -14.47 2.99
C ALA A 339 19.97 -13.96 4.27
N LEU A 340 19.01 -13.02 4.14
CA LEU A 340 18.21 -12.54 5.26
C LEU A 340 17.32 -13.65 5.84
N LEU A 341 16.68 -14.44 4.98
CA LEU A 341 15.84 -15.56 5.38
C LEU A 341 16.67 -16.66 6.08
N GLU A 342 17.84 -17.00 5.54
CA GLU A 342 18.78 -17.95 6.16
C GLU A 342 19.28 -17.43 7.52
N ALA A 343 19.63 -16.15 7.62
CA ALA A 343 20.03 -15.56 8.90
C ALA A 343 18.90 -15.59 9.94
N LYS A 344 17.64 -15.43 9.51
CA LYS A 344 16.45 -15.58 10.36
C LYS A 344 16.22 -17.03 10.79
N LEU A 345 16.39 -17.99 9.88
CA LEU A 345 16.22 -19.42 10.15
C LEU A 345 17.36 -19.96 11.03
N ALA A 346 18.59 -19.50 10.82
CA ALA A 346 19.75 -19.80 11.68
C ALA A 346 19.62 -19.15 13.07
N LYS A 347 18.87 -18.05 13.18
CA LYS A 347 18.45 -17.42 14.45
C LYS A 347 17.08 -17.90 14.95
N ALA A 348 16.48 -18.93 14.34
CA ALA A 348 15.27 -19.52 14.87
C ALA A 348 15.51 -19.83 16.35
N PRO A 349 14.60 -19.39 17.26
CA PRO A 349 14.85 -19.54 18.67
C PRO A 349 15.11 -21.02 18.95
N THR A 350 16.22 -21.28 19.62
CA THR A 350 16.41 -22.47 20.45
C THR A 350 15.06 -22.81 21.08
N GLN A 351 14.66 -24.09 21.00
CA GLN A 351 13.50 -24.63 21.73
C GLN A 351 13.28 -23.81 22.99
N ILE A 352 12.11 -23.19 23.14
CA ILE A 352 11.81 -22.36 24.32
C ILE A 352 12.20 -23.19 25.54
N PRO A 353 13.28 -22.84 26.26
CA PRO A 353 13.84 -23.75 27.22
C PRO A 353 12.81 -23.92 28.32
N ARG A 354 12.42 -25.17 28.58
CA ARG A 354 11.49 -25.46 29.66
C ARG A 354 12.14 -25.02 30.97
N LYS A 355 11.61 -23.95 31.58
CA LYS A 355 12.11 -23.48 32.88
C LYS A 355 11.92 -24.60 33.92
N ALA A 356 12.98 -24.94 34.65
CA ALA A 356 12.97 -26.05 35.61
C ALA A 356 12.09 -25.78 36.84
N SER A 357 11.99 -24.51 37.27
CA SER A 357 11.16 -24.07 38.41
C SER A 357 9.81 -23.55 37.91
N ARG A 358 8.72 -24.07 38.48
CA ARG A 358 7.33 -23.84 38.06
C ARG A 358 6.54 -22.89 38.95
N ASP A 359 7.14 -22.39 40.02
CA ASP A 359 6.36 -21.78 41.10
C ASP A 359 6.20 -20.26 40.93
N ARG A 360 7.02 -19.63 40.05
CA ARG A 360 7.04 -18.19 39.84
C ARG A 360 7.49 -17.80 38.43
N PHE A 361 6.55 -17.32 37.62
CA PHE A 361 6.81 -16.75 36.30
C PHE A 361 6.43 -15.27 36.28
N LEU A 362 7.18 -14.44 35.56
CA LEU A 362 6.73 -13.08 35.29
C LEU A 362 5.49 -13.12 34.41
N MET A 363 4.55 -12.20 34.63
CA MET A 363 3.45 -12.00 33.69
C MET A 363 3.99 -11.52 32.34
N SER A 364 3.42 -12.06 31.26
CA SER A 364 3.62 -11.52 29.91
C SER A 364 3.09 -10.08 29.82
N LEU A 365 3.51 -9.33 28.81
CA LEU A 365 3.03 -7.96 28.60
C LEU A 365 1.50 -7.91 28.45
N GLN A 366 0.91 -8.91 27.78
CA GLN A 366 -0.53 -9.03 27.60
C GLN A 366 -1.25 -9.33 28.92
N GLN A 367 -0.71 -10.24 29.74
CA GLN A 367 -1.27 -10.54 31.07
C GLN A 367 -1.22 -9.33 32.00
N ARG A 368 -0.12 -8.57 31.99
CA ARG A 368 -0.01 -7.32 32.78
C ARG A 368 -1.08 -6.32 32.37
N ARG A 369 -1.30 -6.13 31.06
CA ARG A 369 -2.35 -5.23 30.55
C ARG A 369 -3.72 -5.64 31.07
N LEU A 370 -4.10 -6.91 30.95
CA LEU A 370 -5.40 -7.40 31.42
C LEU A 370 -5.53 -7.27 32.94
N TRP A 371 -4.48 -7.60 33.69
CA TRP A 371 -4.46 -7.43 35.14
C TRP A 371 -4.65 -5.97 35.56
N TYR A 372 -4.03 -5.01 34.86
CA TYR A 372 -4.23 -3.58 35.14
C TYR A 372 -5.66 -3.13 34.83
N LEU A 373 -6.25 -3.58 33.73
CA LEU A 373 -7.63 -3.27 33.38
C LEU A 373 -8.60 -3.78 34.46
N GLU A 374 -8.41 -5.02 34.91
CA GLU A 374 -9.18 -5.61 36.02
C GLU A 374 -9.02 -4.81 37.32
N LYS A 375 -7.82 -4.32 37.64
CA LYS A 375 -7.60 -3.50 38.84
C LYS A 375 -8.26 -2.11 38.77
N LEU A 376 -8.34 -1.53 37.58
CA LEU A 376 -9.01 -0.26 37.35
C LEU A 376 -10.53 -0.41 37.42
N GLU A 377 -11.05 -1.52 36.91
CA GLU A 377 -12.49 -1.81 36.79
C GLU A 377 -12.82 -3.18 37.41
N GLN A 378 -12.77 -3.26 38.74
CA GLN A 378 -12.87 -4.50 39.56
C GLN A 378 -14.17 -5.31 39.42
N THR A 379 -15.07 -4.91 38.53
CA THR A 379 -16.35 -5.60 38.27
C THR A 379 -16.62 -5.74 36.77
N SER A 380 -15.62 -5.51 35.92
CA SER A 380 -15.78 -5.60 34.46
C SER A 380 -15.92 -7.05 34.03
N VAL A 381 -16.82 -7.30 33.07
CA VAL A 381 -17.00 -8.63 32.45
C VAL A 381 -16.62 -8.60 30.97
N GLU A 382 -16.04 -7.50 30.48
CA GLU A 382 -15.76 -7.25 29.06
C GLU A 382 -14.78 -8.28 28.45
N TYR A 383 -13.93 -8.88 29.28
CA TYR A 383 -12.94 -9.86 28.87
C TYR A 383 -13.33 -11.31 29.20
N ASN A 384 -14.55 -11.55 29.70
CA ASN A 384 -15.07 -12.90 29.84
C ASN A 384 -15.40 -13.48 28.45
N LEU A 385 -14.97 -14.71 28.20
CA LEU A 385 -15.24 -15.43 26.94
C LEU A 385 -16.20 -16.60 27.19
N PRO A 386 -17.50 -16.33 27.44
CA PRO A 386 -18.48 -17.40 27.65
C PRO A 386 -18.68 -18.18 26.34
N ALA A 387 -18.66 -19.51 26.44
CA ALA A 387 -19.01 -20.39 25.35
C ALA A 387 -20.11 -21.35 25.82
N CYS A 388 -21.13 -21.54 24.98
CA CYS A 388 -22.28 -22.38 25.27
C CYS A 388 -22.42 -23.44 24.19
N TRP A 389 -22.59 -24.69 24.62
CA TRP A 389 -22.82 -25.83 23.73
C TRP A 389 -24.11 -26.53 24.12
N ARG A 390 -24.89 -26.91 23.12
CA ARG A 390 -26.09 -27.73 23.30
C ARG A 390 -25.79 -29.13 22.81
N PHE A 391 -25.93 -30.10 23.70
CA PHE A 391 -25.80 -31.51 23.38
C PHE A 391 -27.20 -32.15 23.32
N HIS A 392 -27.40 -33.10 22.41
CA HIS A 392 -28.66 -33.81 22.25
C HIS A 392 -28.43 -35.31 22.49
N GLY A 393 -29.32 -35.95 23.25
CA GLY A 393 -29.23 -37.35 23.63
C GLY A 393 -28.73 -37.56 25.06
N ASP A 394 -28.47 -38.82 25.41
CA ASP A 394 -28.04 -39.21 26.76
C ASP A 394 -26.60 -38.75 27.01
N MET A 395 -26.44 -37.71 27.82
CA MET A 395 -25.14 -37.18 28.21
C MET A 395 -24.57 -37.97 29.39
N ASN A 396 -23.39 -38.57 29.21
CA ASN A 396 -22.63 -39.14 30.32
C ASN A 396 -21.89 -38.01 31.06
N VAL A 397 -22.53 -37.46 32.08
CA VAL A 397 -21.99 -36.36 32.90
C VAL A 397 -20.68 -36.74 33.59
N GLY A 398 -20.52 -38.00 34.01
CA GLY A 398 -19.29 -38.50 34.61
C GLY A 398 -18.11 -38.47 33.63
N ALA A 399 -18.33 -38.84 32.38
CA ALA A 399 -17.33 -38.76 31.33
C ALA A 399 -16.98 -37.30 30.98
N LEU A 400 -17.97 -36.41 30.96
CA LEU A 400 -17.75 -34.97 30.74
C LEU A 400 -16.91 -34.36 31.87
N GLN A 401 -17.20 -34.69 33.13
CA GLN A 401 -16.40 -34.26 34.27
C GLN A 401 -14.94 -34.73 34.14
N GLN A 402 -14.72 -36.01 33.81
CA GLN A 402 -13.37 -36.55 33.62
C GLN A 402 -12.61 -35.85 32.47
N ALA A 403 -13.30 -35.52 31.38
CA ALA A 403 -12.71 -34.79 30.26
C ALA A 403 -12.29 -33.37 30.68
N VAL A 404 -13.15 -32.66 31.42
CA VAL A 404 -12.84 -31.32 31.95
C VAL A 404 -11.67 -31.38 32.94
N ASP A 405 -11.66 -32.35 33.85
CA ASP A 405 -10.58 -32.54 34.82
C ASP A 405 -9.23 -32.81 34.11
N THR A 406 -9.25 -33.62 33.05
CA THR A 406 -8.07 -33.89 32.21
C THR A 406 -7.54 -32.63 31.52
N LEU A 407 -8.43 -31.75 31.07
CA LEU A 407 -8.03 -30.46 30.47
C LEU A 407 -7.37 -29.55 31.51
N VAL A 408 -7.94 -29.42 32.71
CA VAL A 408 -7.37 -28.63 33.81
C VAL A 408 -6.01 -29.17 34.24
N GLU A 409 -5.85 -30.50 34.28
CA GLU A 409 -4.58 -31.14 34.59
C GLU A 409 -3.50 -30.83 33.54
N ARG A 410 -3.87 -31.01 32.27
CA ARG A 410 -2.99 -30.80 31.11
C ARG A 410 -2.56 -29.35 30.93
N HIS A 411 -3.46 -28.39 31.15
CA HIS A 411 -3.24 -26.99 30.79
C HIS A 411 -3.02 -26.10 32.03
N GLU A 412 -1.76 -25.75 32.30
CA GLU A 412 -1.37 -24.88 33.44
C GLU A 412 -2.12 -23.54 33.45
N ALA A 413 -2.45 -22.99 32.28
CA ALA A 413 -3.19 -21.75 32.14
C ALA A 413 -4.58 -21.77 32.79
N LEU A 414 -5.28 -22.92 32.78
CA LEU A 414 -6.60 -23.08 33.41
C LEU A 414 -6.55 -23.10 34.94
N ARG A 415 -5.34 -23.22 35.51
CA ARG A 415 -5.07 -23.24 36.94
C ARG A 415 -4.01 -22.23 37.33
N THR A 416 -3.94 -21.11 36.61
CA THR A 416 -3.00 -20.02 36.89
C THR A 416 -3.74 -18.81 37.45
N SER A 417 -3.26 -18.28 38.57
CA SER A 417 -3.67 -16.97 39.10
C SER A 417 -2.61 -15.92 38.79
N LEU A 418 -3.06 -14.70 38.46
CA LEU A 418 -2.21 -13.52 38.30
C LEU A 418 -2.11 -12.79 39.65
N VAL A 419 -0.91 -12.71 40.22
CA VAL A 419 -0.68 -12.16 41.57
C VAL A 419 0.33 -11.01 41.55
N GLU A 420 0.10 -10.03 42.43
CA GLU A 420 1.06 -8.98 42.75
C GLU A 420 1.74 -9.33 44.07
N GLU A 421 3.06 -9.49 44.05
CA GLU A 421 3.83 -9.90 45.22
C GLU A 421 5.13 -9.11 45.30
N GLY A 422 5.25 -8.23 46.29
CA GLY A 422 6.46 -7.49 46.61
C GLY A 422 7.03 -6.70 45.41
N ASP A 423 7.94 -7.34 44.67
CA ASP A 423 8.77 -6.79 43.60
C ASP A 423 8.18 -6.91 42.19
N GLY A 424 6.96 -7.43 42.02
CA GLY A 424 6.33 -7.41 40.71
C GLY A 424 5.05 -8.23 40.52
N LEU A 425 4.71 -8.39 39.24
CA LEU A 425 3.52 -9.07 38.75
C LEU A 425 3.89 -10.47 38.22
N PHE A 426 3.34 -11.49 38.86
CA PHE A 426 3.69 -12.90 38.62
C PHE A 426 2.49 -13.77 38.26
N GLN A 427 2.76 -14.86 37.54
CA GLN A 427 1.86 -15.98 37.34
C GLN A 427 2.18 -17.03 38.41
N ARG A 428 1.14 -17.50 39.10
CA ARG A 428 1.21 -18.63 40.04
C ARG A 428 0.38 -19.78 39.49
N VAL A 429 1.05 -20.89 39.19
CA VAL A 429 0.41 -22.10 38.70
C VAL A 429 0.03 -22.97 39.91
N HIS A 430 -1.25 -23.30 40.04
CA HIS A 430 -1.80 -24.12 41.13
C HIS A 430 -1.77 -25.61 40.76
N PRO A 431 -1.82 -26.54 41.73
CA PRO A 431 -2.07 -27.95 41.44
C PRO A 431 -3.44 -28.13 40.75
N PRO A 432 -3.61 -29.18 39.94
CA PRO A 432 -4.89 -29.45 39.31
C PRO A 432 -5.97 -29.75 40.34
N ARG A 433 -7.18 -29.27 40.07
CA ARG A 433 -8.38 -29.53 40.87
C ARG A 433 -9.39 -30.30 40.03
N THR A 434 -9.97 -31.34 40.63
CA THR A 434 -11.02 -32.16 40.00
C THR A 434 -12.40 -31.73 40.48
N GLY A 435 -13.45 -32.10 39.75
CA GLY A 435 -14.83 -31.84 40.15
C GLY A 435 -15.27 -30.39 39.99
N ILE A 436 -14.74 -29.67 38.99
CA ILE A 436 -15.06 -28.26 38.76
C ILE A 436 -16.34 -28.02 37.94
N LEU A 437 -17.00 -29.08 37.47
CA LEU A 437 -18.21 -28.96 36.65
C LEU A 437 -19.41 -28.91 37.57
N ASP A 438 -20.09 -27.76 37.59
CA ASP A 438 -21.36 -27.62 38.27
C ASP A 438 -22.49 -28.20 37.41
N VAL A 439 -23.17 -29.21 37.94
CA VAL A 439 -24.33 -29.82 37.28
C VAL A 439 -25.60 -29.27 37.90
N VAL A 440 -26.49 -28.81 37.05
CA VAL A 440 -27.81 -28.33 37.44
C VAL A 440 -28.85 -29.08 36.63
N GLU A 441 -29.76 -29.76 37.32
CA GLU A 441 -30.94 -30.35 36.68
C GLU A 441 -32.01 -29.26 36.51
N VAL A 442 -32.38 -29.01 35.26
CA VAL A 442 -33.44 -28.07 34.88
C VAL A 442 -34.60 -28.86 34.27
N GLY A 443 -35.84 -28.54 34.66
CA GLY A 443 -37.04 -29.27 34.25
C GLY A 443 -38.20 -28.35 33.88
N GLY A 444 -39.13 -28.83 33.06
CA GLY A 444 -40.34 -28.08 32.67
C GLY A 444 -40.31 -27.52 31.24
N ALA A 445 -41.24 -26.59 30.95
CA ALA A 445 -41.53 -26.12 29.58
C ALA A 445 -40.44 -25.18 28.99
N ASP A 446 -39.62 -24.53 29.83
CA ASP A 446 -38.49 -23.71 29.39
C ASP A 446 -37.26 -23.87 30.31
N PRO A 447 -36.42 -24.89 30.04
CA PRO A 447 -35.21 -25.16 30.83
C PRO A 447 -34.14 -24.06 30.75
N LEU A 448 -34.14 -23.22 29.69
CA LEU A 448 -33.16 -22.14 29.53
C LEU A 448 -33.49 -20.94 30.40
N ALA A 449 -34.77 -20.62 30.55
CA ALA A 449 -35.22 -19.57 31.47
C ALA A 449 -34.85 -19.90 32.93
N GLN A 450 -35.05 -21.15 33.36
CA GLN A 450 -34.64 -21.60 34.70
C GLN A 450 -33.12 -21.57 34.87
N LEU A 451 -32.35 -22.00 33.87
CA LEU A 451 -30.89 -21.93 33.92
C LEU A 451 -30.42 -20.47 34.06
N HIS A 452 -31.01 -19.53 33.32
CA HIS A 452 -30.70 -18.11 33.47
C HIS A 452 -31.04 -17.55 34.85
N GLU A 453 -32.17 -17.94 35.44
CA GLU A 453 -32.58 -17.52 36.78
C GLU A 453 -31.61 -18.06 37.85
N GLN A 454 -31.27 -19.34 37.79
CA GLN A 454 -30.31 -19.94 38.73
C GLN A 454 -28.88 -19.40 38.56
N LEU A 455 -28.45 -19.10 37.33
CA LEU A 455 -27.17 -18.44 37.08
C LEU A 455 -27.18 -16.98 37.57
N ALA A 456 -28.32 -16.30 37.52
CA ALA A 456 -28.48 -14.95 38.05
C ALA A 456 -28.44 -14.94 39.60
N GLU A 457 -29.01 -15.93 40.27
CA GLU A 457 -28.93 -16.11 41.73
C GLU A 457 -27.51 -16.47 42.19
N ARG A 458 -26.76 -17.23 41.37
CA ARG A 458 -25.35 -17.56 41.61
C ARG A 458 -24.37 -16.39 41.37
N LYS A 459 -24.84 -15.18 41.01
CA LYS A 459 -24.01 -13.95 40.86
C LYS A 459 -23.48 -13.41 42.20
N ALA A 460 -22.87 -14.28 43.00
CA ALA A 460 -21.82 -13.94 43.96
C ALA A 460 -20.42 -14.36 43.45
N TYR A 461 -20.26 -14.64 42.15
CA TYR A 461 -18.95 -14.60 41.49
C TYR A 461 -18.69 -13.16 41.01
N ARG A 462 -18.27 -12.33 41.98
CA ARG A 462 -17.45 -11.14 41.72
C ARG A 462 -16.00 -11.55 41.63
#